data_AF-A0A957L6A2-F1
#
_entry.id   AF-A0A957L6A2-F1
#
_cell.length_a   1.000
_cell.length_b   1.000
_cell.length_c   1.000
_cell.angle_alpha   90.00
_cell.angle_beta   90.00
_cell.angle_gamma   90.00
#
_symmetry.space_group_name_H-M   'P 1'
#
loop_
_entity.id
_entity.type
_entity.pdbx_description
1 polymer ?
#
loop_
_entity_poly.entity_id
_entity_poly.type
_entity_poly.pdbx_seq_one_letter_code
_entity_poly.pdbx_strand_id
1 'polypeptide(L)'
;NEVTRAQLEAAELKILVATPEDDIHVATSPDQFRLVFFQGHPEYDFNSLLKEYKREVTRFAEGERSDYPPHPENYFGRAAAALADAHQVAVLQAKARRQPVPEFPEAAIAHHLDNTWGDTGKALFNNWLGLVYQLTDLDRKTAFCPGIDPDDPLGMNSLAQKE
;
A
#
# COMPACT_ATOMS: atom_id res chain seq x y z
N ASN A 1 11.30 0.17 8.40
CA ASN A 1 11.59 -1.11 7.71
C ASN A 1 11.65 -0.83 6.22
N GLU A 2 12.59 -0.01 5.80
CA GLU A 2 12.75 0.36 4.39
C GLU A 2 13.67 -0.67 3.74
N VAL A 3 13.30 -1.17 2.56
CA VAL A 3 14.14 -2.07 1.75
C VAL A 3 14.59 -1.28 0.52
N THR A 4 15.89 -1.06 0.40
CA THR A 4 16.43 -0.19 -0.64
C THR A 4 16.51 -0.90 -1.99
N ARG A 5 16.54 -0.12 -3.08
CA ARG A 5 16.85 -0.60 -4.44
C ARG A 5 18.06 -1.53 -4.45
N ALA A 6 19.16 -1.10 -3.85
CA ALA A 6 20.42 -1.86 -3.83
C ALA A 6 20.27 -3.23 -3.16
N GLN A 7 19.43 -3.35 -2.12
CA GLN A 7 19.16 -4.64 -1.47
C GLN A 7 18.36 -5.58 -2.40
N LEU A 8 17.39 -5.05 -3.14
CA LEU A 8 16.61 -5.83 -4.09
C LEU A 8 17.47 -6.29 -5.28
N GLU A 9 18.27 -5.39 -5.83
CA GLU A 9 19.19 -5.68 -6.95
C GLU A 9 20.26 -6.69 -6.54
N ALA A 10 20.83 -6.57 -5.33
CA ALA A 10 21.77 -7.55 -4.80
C ALA A 10 21.14 -8.95 -4.59
N ALA A 11 19.82 -9.02 -4.43
CA ALA A 11 19.05 -10.26 -4.37
C ALA A 11 18.52 -10.72 -5.75
N GLU A 12 18.98 -10.09 -6.83
CA GLU A 12 18.60 -10.37 -8.23
C GLU A 12 17.10 -10.16 -8.51
N LEU A 13 16.40 -9.43 -7.65
CA LEU A 13 14.99 -9.11 -7.82
C LEU A 13 14.81 -8.06 -8.91
N LYS A 14 13.73 -8.20 -9.70
CA LYS A 14 13.39 -7.26 -10.77
C LYS A 14 12.45 -6.20 -10.24
N ILE A 15 12.87 -4.94 -10.32
CA ILE A 15 12.05 -3.80 -9.91
C ILE A 15 11.08 -3.47 -11.06
N LEU A 16 9.79 -3.39 -10.76
CA LEU A 16 8.74 -3.08 -11.74
C LEU A 16 8.20 -1.65 -11.59
N VAL A 17 8.05 -1.18 -10.35
CA VAL A 17 7.46 0.12 -10.04
C VAL A 17 8.29 0.80 -8.95
N ALA A 18 8.74 2.02 -9.22
CA ALA A 18 9.41 2.90 -8.28
C ALA A 18 8.87 4.33 -8.40
N THR A 19 8.96 5.13 -7.34
CA THR A 19 8.71 6.57 -7.39
C THR A 19 9.85 7.29 -8.12
N PRO A 20 9.64 8.55 -8.58
CA PRO A 20 10.74 9.40 -9.06
C PRO A 20 11.86 9.59 -8.04
N GLU A 21 11.55 9.49 -6.74
CA GLU A 21 12.46 9.59 -5.61
C GLU A 21 13.17 8.26 -5.28
N ASP A 22 12.94 7.22 -6.10
CA ASP A 22 13.54 5.88 -6.01
C ASP A 22 13.00 4.97 -4.88
N ASP A 23 11.83 5.30 -4.33
CA ASP A 23 11.09 4.42 -3.42
C ASP A 23 10.48 3.26 -4.22
N ILE A 24 10.84 2.03 -3.86
CA ILE A 24 10.39 0.85 -4.59
C ILE A 24 9.00 0.43 -4.12
N HIS A 25 8.04 0.37 -5.04
CA HIS A 25 6.69 -0.09 -4.72
C HIS A 25 6.46 -1.56 -5.03
N VAL A 26 6.95 -2.03 -6.18
CA VAL A 26 6.72 -3.40 -6.66
C VAL A 26 8.01 -3.98 -7.23
N ALA A 27 8.35 -5.18 -6.80
CA ALA A 27 9.43 -5.99 -7.36
C ALA A 27 8.99 -7.45 -7.52
N THR A 28 9.71 -8.22 -8.31
CA THR A 28 9.44 -9.64 -8.55
C THR A 28 10.70 -10.48 -8.41
N SER A 29 10.54 -11.79 -8.29
CA SER A 29 11.64 -12.75 -8.45
C SER A 29 12.34 -12.62 -9.81
N PRO A 30 13.54 -13.21 -10.00
CA PRO A 30 14.29 -13.10 -11.26
C PRO A 30 13.54 -13.58 -12.51
N ASP A 31 12.62 -14.53 -12.35
CA ASP A 31 11.74 -15.06 -13.39
C ASP A 31 10.50 -14.17 -13.66
N GLN A 32 10.42 -13.03 -12.98
CA GLN A 32 9.39 -12.00 -13.09
C GLN A 32 7.96 -12.44 -12.75
N PHE A 33 7.78 -13.61 -12.13
CA PHE A 33 6.44 -14.19 -11.95
C PHE A 33 6.17 -14.85 -10.60
N ARG A 34 7.03 -15.77 -10.12
CA ARG A 34 6.70 -16.62 -8.95
C ARG A 34 6.45 -15.84 -7.67
N LEU A 35 7.27 -14.81 -7.43
CA LEU A 35 7.16 -13.98 -6.24
C LEU A 35 6.94 -12.54 -6.67
N VAL A 36 5.95 -11.89 -6.06
CA VAL A 36 5.67 -10.45 -6.21
C VAL A 36 5.76 -9.82 -4.83
N PHE A 37 6.61 -8.80 -4.70
CA PHE A 37 6.90 -8.09 -3.47
C PHE A 37 6.31 -6.68 -3.53
N PHE A 38 5.70 -6.23 -2.43
CA PHE A 38 5.11 -4.90 -2.30
C PHE A 38 5.70 -4.19 -1.08
N GLN A 39 6.02 -2.90 -1.24
CA GLN A 39 6.31 -2.02 -0.08
C GLN A 39 5.12 -1.11 0.27
N GLY A 40 4.10 -1.04 -0.59
CA GLY A 40 2.84 -0.37 -0.33
C GLY A 40 1.70 -1.34 -0.07
N HIS A 41 0.50 -0.79 0.17
CA HIS A 41 -0.72 -1.55 0.45
C HIS A 41 -1.79 -1.36 -0.65
N PRO A 42 -1.58 -1.89 -1.87
CA PRO A 42 -2.55 -1.76 -2.96
C PRO A 42 -3.91 -2.44 -2.68
N GLU A 43 -3.96 -3.30 -1.66
CA GLU A 43 -5.15 -3.99 -1.17
C GLU A 43 -6.04 -3.15 -0.25
N TYR A 44 -5.53 -2.02 0.25
CA TYR A 44 -6.28 -1.19 1.20
C TYR A 44 -7.57 -0.63 0.59
N ASP A 45 -8.62 -0.60 1.41
CA ASP A 45 -9.86 0.08 1.07
C ASP A 45 -9.73 1.60 1.34
N PHE A 46 -10.67 2.37 0.81
CA PHE A 46 -10.66 3.84 0.87
C PHE A 46 -10.60 4.40 2.29
N ASN A 47 -11.06 3.65 3.30
CA ASN A 47 -11.09 4.05 4.70
C ASN A 47 -10.00 3.42 5.59
N SER A 48 -9.09 2.60 5.04
CA SER A 48 -8.05 1.93 5.82
C SER A 48 -7.16 2.94 6.55
N LEU A 49 -6.61 3.93 5.84
CA LEU A 49 -5.78 4.98 6.42
C LEU A 49 -6.54 5.88 7.39
N LEU A 50 -7.84 6.12 7.16
CA LEU A 50 -8.70 6.86 8.10
C LEU A 50 -8.80 6.14 9.44
N LYS A 51 -8.96 4.81 9.44
CA LYS A 51 -9.03 4.02 10.68
C LYS A 51 -7.70 4.01 11.42
N GLU A 52 -6.58 3.95 10.70
CA GLU A 52 -5.26 4.09 11.31
C GLU A 52 -5.06 5.47 11.92
N TYR A 53 -5.42 6.54 11.21
CA TYR A 53 -5.38 7.91 11.72
C TYR A 53 -6.27 8.08 12.96
N LYS A 54 -7.52 7.59 12.93
CA LYS A 54 -8.44 7.60 14.07
C LYS A 54 -7.84 6.90 15.30
N ARG A 55 -7.21 5.74 15.10
CA ARG A 55 -6.52 5.00 16.16
C ARG A 55 -5.43 5.87 16.78
N GLU A 56 -4.59 6.50 15.98
CA GLU A 56 -3.50 7.36 16.50
C GLU A 56 -4.03 8.61 17.21
N VAL A 57 -5.13 9.21 16.72
CA VAL A 57 -5.81 10.35 17.40
C VAL A 57 -6.36 9.90 18.76
N THR A 58 -6.94 8.70 18.83
CA THR A 58 -7.45 8.12 20.08
C THR A 58 -6.33 7.89 21.09
N ARG A 59 -5.22 7.28 20.66
CA ARG A 59 -4.03 7.07 21.49
C ARG A 59 -3.44 8.38 22.01
N PHE A 60 -3.42 9.42 21.18
CA PHE A 60 -3.04 10.77 21.63
C PHE A 60 -4.04 11.31 22.67
N ALA A 61 -5.34 11.19 22.42
CA ALA A 61 -6.38 11.65 23.34
C ALA A 61 -6.24 10.99 24.73
N GLU A 62 -5.97 9.68 24.75
CA GLU A 62 -5.76 8.85 25.95
C GLU A 62 -4.39 9.06 26.62
N GLY A 63 -3.46 9.77 25.96
CA GLY A 63 -2.13 10.05 26.48
C GLY A 63 -1.12 8.91 26.29
N GLU A 64 -1.47 7.90 25.51
CA GLU A 64 -0.54 6.84 25.07
C GLU A 64 0.48 7.33 24.04
N ARG A 65 0.22 8.50 23.46
CA ARG A 65 1.09 9.23 22.54
C ARG A 65 1.24 10.68 22.99
N SER A 66 2.45 11.24 22.87
CA SER A 66 2.77 12.60 23.32
C SER A 66 2.41 13.69 22.30
N ASP A 67 2.47 13.38 21.01
CA ASP A 67 2.20 14.27 19.89
C ASP A 67 0.88 13.93 19.18
N TYR A 68 0.19 14.94 18.66
CA TYR A 68 -0.98 14.72 17.82
C TYR A 68 -0.51 14.19 16.45
N PRO A 69 -1.10 13.09 15.93
CA PRO A 69 -0.61 12.49 14.68
C PRO A 69 -0.81 13.41 13.48
N PRO A 70 0.15 13.46 12.53
CA PRO A 70 -0.03 14.19 11.28
C PRO A 70 -1.10 13.52 10.40
N HIS A 71 -1.60 14.25 9.41
CA HIS A 71 -2.42 13.66 8.36
C HIS A 71 -1.63 12.63 7.55
N PRO A 72 -2.25 11.52 7.10
CA PRO A 72 -1.64 10.67 6.09
C PRO A 72 -1.38 11.49 4.82
N GLU A 73 -0.17 11.36 4.27
CA GLU A 73 0.24 12.11 3.08
C GLU A 73 -0.62 11.77 1.87
N ASN A 74 -1.02 12.79 1.10
CA ASN A 74 -1.80 12.67 -0.13
C ASN A 74 -3.14 11.90 0.01
N TYR A 75 -3.66 11.74 1.23
CA TYR A 75 -4.89 10.99 1.50
C TYR A 75 -6.13 11.88 1.65
N PHE A 76 -6.03 12.95 2.46
CA PHE A 76 -7.15 13.85 2.68
C PHE A 76 -7.22 14.94 1.61
N GLY A 77 -8.34 14.99 0.88
CA GLY A 77 -8.73 16.17 0.11
C GLY A 77 -9.08 17.35 1.04
N ARG A 78 -9.27 18.55 0.46
CA ARG A 78 -9.48 19.79 1.22
C ARG A 78 -10.62 19.72 2.26
N ALA A 79 -11.75 19.09 1.90
CA ALA A 79 -12.92 18.99 2.79
C ALA A 79 -12.66 18.03 3.96
N ALA A 80 -12.10 16.85 3.68
CA ALA A 80 -11.71 15.88 4.71
C ALA A 80 -10.66 16.46 5.67
N ALA A 81 -9.64 17.14 5.13
CA ALA A 81 -8.58 17.79 5.90
C ALA A 81 -9.15 18.86 6.84
N ALA A 82 -10.05 19.72 6.37
CA ALA A 82 -10.67 20.75 7.21
C ALA A 82 -11.47 20.17 8.39
N LEU A 83 -12.15 19.02 8.20
CA LEU A 83 -12.85 18.32 9.27
C LEU A 83 -11.87 17.70 10.28
N ALA A 84 -10.78 17.11 9.80
CA ALA A 84 -9.72 16.56 10.66
C ALA A 84 -9.00 17.66 11.46
N ASP A 85 -8.69 18.80 10.84
CA ASP A 85 -8.09 19.98 11.48
C ASP A 85 -9.01 20.55 12.57
N ALA A 86 -10.30 20.70 12.26
CA ALA A 86 -11.29 21.16 13.24
C ALA A 86 -11.38 20.20 14.44
N HIS A 87 -11.34 18.89 14.19
CA HIS A 87 -11.30 17.89 15.25
C HIS A 87 -10.01 17.99 16.08
N GLN A 88 -8.84 18.16 15.46
CA GLN A 88 -7.57 18.36 16.15
C GLN A 88 -7.65 19.53 17.14
N VAL A 89 -8.16 20.69 16.68
CA VAL A 89 -8.33 21.87 17.56
C VAL A 89 -9.23 21.52 18.75
N ALA A 90 -10.34 20.82 18.51
CA ALA A 90 -11.27 20.45 19.57
C ALA A 90 -10.65 19.47 20.59
N VAL A 91 -9.89 18.47 20.13
CA VAL A 91 -9.15 17.53 21.00
C VAL A 91 -8.13 18.26 21.87
N LEU A 92 -7.33 19.15 21.28
CA LEU A 92 -6.31 19.91 22.02
C LEU A 92 -6.93 20.83 23.08
N GLN A 93 -8.04 21.51 22.75
CA GLN A 93 -8.78 22.34 23.70
C GLN A 93 -9.38 21.51 24.84
N ALA A 94 -9.98 20.36 24.53
CA ALA A 94 -10.55 19.46 25.54
C ALA A 94 -9.46 18.96 26.51
N LYS A 95 -8.30 18.53 26.00
CA LYS A 95 -7.16 18.12 26.84
C LYS A 95 -6.66 19.26 27.72
N ALA A 96 -6.46 20.46 27.16
CA ALA A 96 -5.99 21.62 27.92
C ALA A 96 -6.96 22.01 29.06
N ARG A 97 -8.27 21.86 28.84
CA ARG A 97 -9.33 22.16 29.81
C ARG A 97 -9.70 20.97 30.71
N ARG A 98 -9.07 19.81 30.53
CA ARG A 98 -9.42 18.54 31.20
C ARG A 98 -10.90 18.17 31.03
N GLN A 99 -11.43 18.40 29.84
CA GLN A 99 -12.80 18.06 29.45
C GLN A 99 -12.83 16.75 28.65
N PRO A 100 -13.99 16.08 28.56
CA PRO A 100 -14.15 14.93 27.67
C PRO A 100 -13.76 15.29 26.24
N VAL A 101 -12.98 14.42 25.61
CA VAL A 101 -12.58 14.56 24.21
C VAL A 101 -13.80 14.30 23.32
N PRO A 102 -14.08 15.14 22.31
CA PRO A 102 -15.18 14.91 21.39
C PRO A 102 -15.00 13.62 20.59
N GLU A 103 -16.10 13.02 20.16
CA GLU A 103 -16.07 11.84 19.29
C GLU A 103 -15.38 12.17 17.94
N PHE A 104 -14.60 11.22 17.43
CA PHE A 104 -13.94 11.36 16.14
C PHE A 104 -14.97 11.37 14.99
N PRO A 105 -14.98 12.37 14.10
CA PRO A 105 -16.01 12.54 13.06
C PRO A 105 -15.78 11.61 11.85
N GLU A 106 -15.67 10.31 12.09
CA GLU A 106 -15.30 9.30 11.09
C GLU A 106 -16.22 9.34 9.86
N ALA A 107 -17.54 9.30 10.07
CA ALA A 107 -18.51 9.27 8.98
C ALA A 107 -18.49 10.54 8.14
N ALA A 108 -18.28 11.71 8.77
CA ALA A 108 -18.21 12.99 8.07
C ALA A 108 -16.94 13.08 7.21
N ILE A 109 -15.79 12.63 7.74
CA ILE A 109 -14.55 12.57 6.97
C ILE A 109 -14.67 11.55 5.83
N ALA A 110 -15.19 10.35 6.12
CA ALA A 110 -15.33 9.26 5.16
C ALA A 110 -16.18 9.63 3.93
N HIS A 111 -17.16 10.52 4.10
CA HIS A 111 -17.99 11.02 2.99
C HIS A 111 -17.20 11.80 1.93
N HIS A 112 -16.01 12.30 2.29
CA HIS A 112 -15.13 13.09 1.43
C HIS A 112 -13.87 12.32 0.98
N LEU A 113 -13.85 11.00 1.17
CA LEU A 113 -12.74 10.15 0.76
C LEU A 113 -13.04 9.45 -0.56
N ASP A 114 -12.03 9.43 -1.42
CA ASP A 114 -12.04 8.69 -2.68
C ASP A 114 -10.93 7.63 -2.65
N ASN A 115 -11.19 6.45 -3.23
CA ASN A 115 -10.13 5.46 -3.45
C ASN A 115 -9.39 5.77 -4.75
N THR A 116 -8.22 6.39 -4.66
CA THR A 116 -7.43 6.77 -5.84
C THR A 116 -6.51 5.66 -6.36
N TRP A 117 -6.32 4.58 -5.60
CA TRP A 117 -5.41 3.47 -5.95
C TRP A 117 -6.13 2.16 -6.28
N GLY A 118 -7.41 2.03 -5.92
CA GLY A 118 -8.14 0.76 -5.92
C GLY A 118 -8.23 0.10 -7.30
N ASP A 119 -8.40 0.87 -8.37
CA ASP A 119 -8.47 0.29 -9.73
C ASP A 119 -7.10 -0.19 -10.20
N THR A 120 -6.02 0.52 -9.87
CA THR A 120 -4.64 0.07 -10.12
C THR A 120 -4.33 -1.19 -9.32
N GLY A 121 -4.73 -1.24 -8.04
CA GLY A 121 -4.59 -2.44 -7.20
C GLY A 121 -5.30 -3.65 -7.81
N LYS A 122 -6.57 -3.50 -8.19
CA LYS A 122 -7.33 -4.56 -8.88
C LYS A 122 -6.65 -5.01 -10.17
N ALA A 123 -6.18 -4.09 -11.00
CA ALA A 123 -5.50 -4.43 -12.25
C ALA A 123 -4.25 -5.29 -12.00
N LEU A 124 -3.45 -4.92 -10.99
CA LEU A 124 -2.26 -5.66 -10.61
C LEU A 124 -2.60 -7.11 -10.21
N PHE A 125 -3.55 -7.29 -9.29
CA PHE A 125 -3.95 -8.62 -8.85
C PHE A 125 -4.61 -9.44 -9.97
N ASN A 126 -5.44 -8.82 -10.82
CA ASN A 126 -6.08 -9.49 -11.95
C ASN A 126 -5.04 -9.97 -12.98
N ASN A 127 -4.04 -9.16 -13.28
CA ASN A 127 -2.96 -9.54 -14.20
C ASN A 127 -2.17 -10.72 -13.64
N TRP A 128 -1.80 -10.66 -12.35
CA TRP A 128 -1.06 -11.75 -11.71
C TRP A 128 -1.87 -13.05 -11.68
N LEU A 129 -3.15 -13.00 -11.29
CA LEU A 129 -4.03 -14.18 -11.31
C LEU A 129 -4.24 -14.74 -12.73
N GLY A 130 -4.31 -13.86 -13.73
CA GLY A 130 -4.36 -14.27 -15.14
C GLY A 130 -3.11 -15.04 -15.56
N LEU A 131 -1.93 -14.58 -15.16
CA LEU A 131 -0.66 -15.27 -15.41
C LEU A 131 -0.59 -16.61 -14.67
N VAL A 132 -1.03 -16.67 -13.41
CA VAL A 132 -1.13 -17.92 -12.65
C VAL A 132 -1.99 -18.92 -13.41
N TYR A 133 -3.17 -18.51 -13.85
CA TYR A 133 -4.07 -19.38 -14.61
C TYR A 133 -3.46 -19.89 -15.94
N GLN A 134 -2.64 -19.07 -16.61
CA GLN A 134 -2.07 -19.43 -17.91
C GLN A 134 -0.81 -20.30 -17.81
N LEU A 135 0.01 -20.06 -16.80
CA LEU A 135 1.37 -20.59 -16.74
C LEU A 135 1.52 -21.79 -15.79
N THR A 136 0.66 -21.87 -14.77
CA THR A 136 0.80 -22.90 -13.70
C THR A 136 -0.03 -24.14 -13.99
N ASP A 137 0.45 -25.30 -13.55
CA ASP A 137 -0.26 -26.57 -13.72
C ASP A 137 -1.41 -26.71 -12.72
N LEU A 138 -2.44 -27.47 -13.08
CA LEU A 138 -3.56 -27.79 -12.18
C LEU A 138 -3.15 -28.73 -11.04
N ASP A 139 -2.19 -29.64 -11.29
CA ASP A 139 -1.57 -30.40 -10.21
C ASP A 139 -0.63 -29.49 -9.43
N ARG A 140 -1.04 -29.13 -8.21
CA ARG A 140 -0.24 -28.33 -7.25
C ARG A 140 1.17 -28.86 -6.95
N LYS A 141 1.50 -30.10 -7.32
CA LYS A 141 2.86 -30.65 -7.21
C LYS A 141 3.77 -30.25 -8.37
N THR A 142 3.19 -29.74 -9.45
CA THR A 142 3.85 -29.28 -10.65
C THR A 142 3.67 -27.76 -10.72
N ALA A 143 4.79 -27.02 -10.74
CA ALA A 143 4.70 -25.55 -10.69
C ALA A 143 4.16 -24.94 -11.99
N PHE A 144 4.57 -25.47 -13.14
CA PHE A 144 4.29 -24.91 -14.46
C PHE A 144 3.72 -25.95 -15.42
N CYS A 145 2.87 -25.49 -16.33
CA CYS A 145 2.37 -26.31 -17.44
C CYS A 145 3.54 -26.87 -18.30
N PRO A 146 3.36 -28.02 -18.96
CA PRO A 146 4.37 -28.57 -19.86
C PRO A 146 4.79 -27.58 -20.95
N GLY A 147 6.11 -27.41 -21.13
CA GLY A 147 6.70 -26.54 -22.15
C GLY A 147 6.96 -25.10 -21.71
N ILE A 148 6.59 -24.72 -20.48
CA ILE A 148 6.98 -23.44 -19.88
C ILE A 148 8.37 -23.59 -19.24
N ASP A 149 9.27 -22.65 -19.53
CA ASP A 149 10.58 -22.56 -18.88
C ASP A 149 10.42 -22.02 -17.45
N PRO A 150 10.79 -22.76 -16.40
CA PRO A 150 10.67 -22.30 -15.02
C PRO A 150 11.53 -21.07 -14.67
N ASP A 151 12.61 -20.82 -15.43
CA ASP A 151 13.52 -19.70 -15.20
C ASP A 151 13.16 -18.46 -16.05
N ASP A 152 12.30 -18.62 -17.05
CA ASP A 152 11.75 -17.54 -17.87
C ASP A 152 10.29 -17.84 -18.32
N PRO A 153 9.33 -17.96 -17.37
CA PRO A 153 7.97 -18.38 -17.69
C PRO A 153 7.20 -17.36 -18.53
N LEU A 154 7.69 -16.11 -18.57
CA LEU A 154 7.13 -15.03 -19.38
C LEU A 154 7.89 -14.83 -20.71
N GLY A 155 9.02 -15.51 -20.93
CA GLY A 155 9.88 -15.31 -22.10
C GLY A 155 10.52 -13.91 -22.19
N MET A 156 10.54 -13.16 -21.10
CA MET A 156 10.94 -11.75 -21.07
C MET A 156 12.43 -11.55 -20.78
N ASN A 157 13.08 -12.53 -20.13
CA ASN A 157 14.50 -12.42 -19.78
C ASN A 157 15.39 -12.39 -21.04
N SER A 158 14.96 -13.06 -22.11
CA SER A 158 15.66 -13.07 -23.41
C SER A 158 15.54 -11.77 -24.22
N LEU A 159 14.51 -10.95 -23.95
CA LEU A 159 14.28 -9.66 -24.62
C LEU A 159 15.11 -8.54 -24.00
N ALA A 160 15.29 -8.56 -22.68
CA ALA A 160 16.04 -7.55 -21.93
C ALA A 160 17.57 -7.58 -22.17
N GLN A 161 18.12 -8.63 -22.79
CA GLN A 161 19.55 -8.74 -23.12
C GLN A 161 19.90 -8.17 -24.51
N LYS A 162 18.91 -7.69 -25.28
CA LYS A 162 19.10 -7.14 -26.63
C LYS A 162 19.10 -5.60 -26.70
N GLU A 163 18.95 -4.94 -25.56
CA GLU A 163 19.08 -3.48 -25.40
C GLU A 163 20.35 -3.14 -24.62
#